data_AF-A0A5J4S1Z3-F1
#
_entry.id   AF-A0A5J4S1Z3-F1
#
_cell.length_a   1.000
_cell.length_b   1.000
_cell.length_c   1.000
_cell.angle_alpha   90.00
_cell.angle_beta   90.00
_cell.angle_gamma   90.00
#
_symmetry.space_group_name_H-M   'P 1'
#
loop_
_entity.id
_entity.type
_entity.pdbx_description
1 polymer ?
#
loop_
_entity_poly.entity_id
_entity_poly.type
_entity_poly.pdbx_seq_one_letter_code
_entity_poly.pdbx_strand_id
1 'polypeptide(L)'
;MKARVVFACLVCVCLLPVACHSRKSSRLFTEREGISNPIQYAEGFSITHTNDYTQITVFNPWKGGEVYDSYYLVKDEKTVVPSDGHKVIIPLKSLMVNSATHLGFL
;
A
#
# COMPACT_ATOMS: atom_id res chain seq x y z
N MET A 1 37.03 -8.19 40.74
CA MET A 1 36.94 -8.29 39.26
C MET A 1 35.55 -8.67 38.78
N LYS A 2 34.88 -9.69 39.36
CA LYS A 2 33.52 -10.12 39.00
C LYS A 2 32.45 -9.01 39.07
N ALA A 3 32.47 -8.17 40.12
CA ALA A 3 31.52 -7.07 40.28
C ALA A 3 31.68 -5.94 39.22
N ARG A 4 32.91 -5.71 38.72
CA ARG A 4 33.17 -4.72 37.66
C ARG A 4 32.68 -5.21 36.29
N VAL A 5 32.76 -6.52 36.05
CA VAL A 5 32.24 -7.16 34.83
C VAL A 5 30.71 -7.20 34.85
N VAL A 6 30.10 -7.51 35.99
CA VAL A 6 28.63 -7.47 36.15
C VAL A 6 28.10 -6.05 35.96
N PHE A 7 28.76 -5.04 36.54
CA PHE A 7 28.37 -3.64 36.35
C PHE A 7 28.52 -3.18 34.90
N ALA A 8 29.59 -3.59 34.21
CA ALA A 8 29.78 -3.31 32.79
C ALA A 8 28.72 -3.98 31.90
N CYS A 9 28.34 -5.22 32.19
CA CYS A 9 27.26 -5.92 31.48
C CYS A 9 25.89 -5.24 31.71
N LEU A 10 25.62 -4.77 32.93
CA LEU A 10 24.35 -4.12 33.29
C LEU A 10 24.20 -2.75 32.60
N VAL A 11 25.30 -2.00 32.46
CA VAL A 11 25.34 -0.74 31.70
C VAL A 11 25.16 -0.98 30.19
N CYS A 12 25.72 -2.06 29.65
CA CYS A 12 25.61 -2.40 28.21
C CYS A 12 24.18 -2.80 27.81
N VAL A 13 23.45 -3.48 28.70
CA VAL A 13 22.04 -3.88 28.49
C VAL A 13 21.09 -2.66 28.49
N CYS A 14 21.40 -1.61 29.26
CA CYS A 14 20.57 -0.41 29.33
C CYS A 14 20.68 0.52 28.10
N LEU A 15 21.70 0.36 27.25
CA LEU A 15 21.92 1.22 26.06
C LEU A 15 21.23 0.69 24.78
N LEU A 16 20.61 -0.49 24.83
CA LEU A 16 19.94 -1.12 23.69
C LEU A 16 18.57 -0.53 23.25
N PRO A 17 17.82 0.28 24.02
CA PRO A 17 16.49 0.73 23.54
C PRO A 17 16.50 1.96 22.62
N VAL A 18 17.64 2.60 22.35
CA VAL A 18 17.68 3.88 21.58
C VAL A 18 17.79 3.68 20.04
N ALA A 19 18.00 2.45 19.57
CA ALA A 19 18.24 2.19 18.14
C ALA A 19 16.95 2.09 17.28
N CYS A 20 15.76 2.12 17.88
CA CYS A 20 14.49 2.03 17.14
C CYS A 20 13.85 3.41 16.92
N HIS A 21 14.49 4.25 16.11
CA HIS A 21 13.86 5.46 15.58
C HIS A 21 13.41 5.21 14.13
N SER A 22 12.21 4.68 13.96
CA SER A 22 11.59 4.56 12.63
C SER A 22 11.09 5.93 12.17
N ARG A 23 11.78 6.54 11.20
CA ARG A 23 11.24 7.69 10.47
C ARG A 23 10.14 7.20 9.55
N LYS A 24 8.88 7.30 9.97
CA LYS A 24 7.74 7.19 9.06
C LYS A 24 7.46 8.58 8.47
N SER A 25 7.91 8.79 7.24
CA SER A 25 7.48 9.94 6.43
C SER A 25 6.03 9.70 5.98
N SER A 26 5.05 10.04 6.81
CA SER A 26 3.64 10.04 6.42
C SER A 26 3.34 11.29 5.60
N ARG A 27 3.23 11.14 4.28
CA ARG A 27 2.52 12.13 3.45
C ARG A 27 1.05 12.02 3.85
N LEU A 28 0.50 13.12 4.38
CA LEU A 28 -0.92 13.26 4.68
C LEU A 28 -1.69 13.20 3.36
N PHE A 29 -2.32 12.06 3.07
CA PHE A 29 -3.43 12.01 2.12
C PHE A 29 -4.72 12.06 2.93
N THR A 30 -5.53 13.07 2.60
CA THR A 30 -6.83 13.36 3.16
C THR A 30 -7.69 12.10 3.29
N GLU A 31 -8.02 11.79 4.54
CA GLU A 31 -8.95 10.75 4.96
C GLU A 31 -10.33 11.01 4.34
N ARG A 32 -10.64 10.29 3.27
CA ARG A 32 -12.02 9.92 2.95
C ARG A 32 -12.23 8.52 3.52
N GLU A 33 -13.34 8.34 4.23
CA GLU A 33 -13.76 7.11 4.92
C GLU A 33 -13.45 5.85 4.10
N GLY A 34 -12.33 5.22 4.40
CA GLY A 34 -11.93 3.98 3.76
C GLY A 34 -10.71 3.42 4.45
N ILE A 35 -10.82 2.20 4.96
CA ILE A 35 -9.70 1.52 5.62
C ILE A 35 -8.67 1.18 4.53
N SER A 36 -7.60 1.97 4.46
CA SER A 36 -6.47 1.72 3.58
C SER A 36 -5.57 0.68 4.23
N ASN A 37 -5.54 -0.54 3.68
CA ASN A 37 -4.59 -1.55 4.12
C ASN A 37 -3.19 -1.21 3.57
N PRO A 38 -2.17 -1.04 4.42
CA PRO A 38 -0.84 -0.68 3.94
C PRO A 38 -0.21 -1.87 3.21
N ILE A 39 -0.11 -1.74 1.88
CA ILE A 39 0.70 -2.65 1.07
C ILE A 39 2.17 -2.35 1.39
N GLN A 40 2.92 -3.36 1.84
CA GLN A 40 4.26 -3.12 2.40
C GLN A 40 5.30 -2.74 1.34
N TYR A 41 5.21 -3.30 0.13
CA TYR A 41 6.27 -3.20 -0.88
C TYR A 41 5.81 -2.63 -2.22
N ALA A 42 4.52 -2.71 -2.56
CA ALA A 42 4.04 -2.23 -3.84
C ALA A 42 3.62 -0.76 -3.71
N GLU A 43 4.18 0.09 -4.57
CA GLU A 43 3.93 1.54 -4.58
C GLU A 43 3.15 2.01 -5.82
N GLY A 44 2.97 1.15 -6.82
CA GLY A 44 2.30 1.50 -8.08
C GLY A 44 0.78 1.59 -8.01
N PHE A 45 0.18 1.18 -6.89
CA PHE A 45 -1.27 1.25 -6.68
C PHE A 45 -1.61 1.31 -5.19
N SER A 46 -2.83 1.73 -4.89
CA SER A 46 -3.41 1.66 -3.54
C SER A 46 -4.75 0.93 -3.55
N ILE A 47 -5.11 0.32 -2.43
CA ILE A 47 -6.41 -0.32 -2.21
C ILE A 47 -7.12 0.39 -1.07
N THR A 48 -8.35 0.82 -1.32
CA THR A 48 -9.22 1.47 -0.33
C THR A 48 -10.51 0.67 -0.21
N HIS A 49 -10.81 0.19 0.99
CA HIS A 49 -12.07 -0.51 1.27
C HIS A 49 -13.14 0.49 1.69
N THR A 50 -14.26 0.50 0.98
CA THR A 50 -15.49 1.20 1.39
C THR A 50 -16.54 0.17 1.81
N ASN A 51 -17.69 0.63 2.30
CA ASN A 51 -18.79 -0.26 2.67
C ASN A 51 -19.38 -0.98 1.45
N ASP A 52 -19.45 -0.32 0.30
CA ASP A 52 -20.17 -0.81 -0.88
C ASP A 52 -19.26 -1.47 -1.92
N TYR A 53 -18.03 -0.97 -2.05
CA TYR A 53 -17.05 -1.45 -3.02
C TYR A 53 -15.61 -1.36 -2.51
N THR A 54 -14.69 -2.04 -3.20
CA THR A 54 -13.25 -1.82 -2.99
C THR A 54 -12.68 -1.03 -4.15
N GLN A 55 -12.07 0.12 -3.87
CA GLN A 55 -11.41 0.95 -4.87
C GLN A 55 -9.94 0.53 -5.00
N ILE A 56 -9.49 0.37 -6.23
CA ILE A 56 -8.08 0.23 -6.59
C ILE A 56 -7.71 1.46 -7.41
N THR A 57 -6.72 2.21 -6.93
CA THR A 57 -6.19 3.38 -7.64
C THR A 57 -4.82 3.01 -8.19
N VAL A 58 -4.64 3.06 -9.51
CA VAL A 58 -3.37 2.81 -10.18
C VAL A 58 -2.68 4.16 -10.41
N PHE A 59 -1.42 4.29 -9.97
CA PHE A 59 -0.67 5.54 -10.10
C PHE A 59 0.09 5.58 -11.43
N ASN A 60 0.24 6.78 -11.98
CA ASN A 60 0.96 6.99 -13.23
C ASN A 60 2.48 6.84 -13.00
N PRO A 61 3.16 5.87 -13.64
CA PRO A 61 4.58 5.63 -13.43
C PRO A 61 5.47 6.69 -14.10
N TRP A 62 4.94 7.42 -15.09
CA TRP A 62 5.67 8.45 -15.83
C TRP A 62 5.45 9.86 -15.27
N LYS A 63 4.33 10.09 -14.57
CA LYS A 63 3.97 11.38 -13.99
C LYS A 63 3.55 11.24 -12.54
N GLY A 64 4.51 11.48 -11.65
CA GLY A 64 4.33 11.32 -10.21
C GLY A 64 3.19 12.19 -9.66
N GLY A 65 2.38 11.61 -8.79
CA GLY A 65 1.24 12.28 -8.15
C GLY A 65 -0.05 12.24 -8.96
N GLU A 66 -0.02 11.70 -10.18
CA GLU A 66 -1.23 11.51 -10.99
C GLU A 66 -1.77 10.08 -10.90
N VAL A 67 -3.10 9.98 -10.90
CA VAL A 67 -3.81 8.72 -11.05
C VAL A 67 -3.79 8.35 -12.54
N TYR A 68 -3.32 7.14 -12.83
CA TYR A 68 -3.40 6.58 -14.17
C TYR A 68 -4.81 6.06 -14.45
N ASP A 69 -5.37 5.31 -13.50
CA ASP A 69 -6.68 4.69 -13.65
C ASP A 69 -7.27 4.29 -12.28
N SER A 70 -8.59 4.11 -12.20
CA SER A 70 -9.31 3.70 -11.00
C SER A 70 -10.26 2.53 -11.29
N TYR A 71 -10.29 1.53 -10.42
CA TYR A 71 -11.14 0.36 -10.53
C TYR A 71 -11.99 0.18 -9.28
N TYR A 72 -13.28 -0.09 -9.47
CA TYR A 72 -14.26 -0.27 -8.41
C TYR A 72 -14.74 -1.71 -8.41
N LEU A 73 -14.21 -2.50 -7.48
CA LEU A 73 -14.56 -3.91 -7.31
C LEU A 73 -15.88 -4.03 -6.55
N VAL A 74 -16.88 -4.62 -7.19
CA VAL A 74 -18.24 -4.79 -6.64
C VAL A 74 -18.65 -6.26 -6.60
N LYS A 75 -19.47 -6.64 -5.63
CA LYS A 75 -20.05 -8.00 -5.54
C LYS A 75 -21.40 -8.11 -6.27
N ASP A 76 -22.10 -6.99 -6.43
CA ASP A 76 -23.40 -6.89 -7.12
C ASP A 76 -23.30 -5.83 -8.23
N GLU A 77 -23.82 -6.14 -9.42
CA GLU A 77 -23.86 -5.23 -10.58
C GLU A 77 -24.60 -3.92 -10.28
N LYS A 78 -25.61 -3.98 -9.40
CA LYS A 78 -26.45 -2.85 -9.02
C LYS A 78 -25.73 -1.83 -8.13
N THR A 79 -24.57 -2.19 -7.57
CA THR A 79 -23.78 -1.31 -6.71
C THR A 79 -23.41 -0.04 -7.49
N VAL A 80 -23.76 1.12 -6.96
CA VAL A 80 -23.40 2.42 -7.56
C VAL A 80 -21.94 2.71 -7.24
N VAL A 81 -21.18 3.09 -8.26
CA VAL A 81 -19.76 3.46 -8.12
C VAL A 81 -19.54 4.79 -8.85
N PRO A 82 -18.51 5.56 -8.48
CA PRO A 82 -18.14 6.77 -9.21
C PRO A 82 -17.89 6.51 -10.70
N SER A 83 -18.12 7.51 -11.54
CA SER A 83 -18.00 7.41 -13.01
C SER A 83 -16.58 7.65 -13.54
N ASP A 84 -15.62 7.96 -12.65
CA ASP A 84 -14.23 8.30 -12.96
C ASP A 84 -13.31 7.08 -13.06
N GLY A 85 -13.88 5.88 -13.19
CA GLY A 85 -13.14 4.63 -13.27
C GLY A 85 -14.00 3.46 -13.75
N HIS A 86 -13.43 2.26 -13.63
CA HIS A 86 -14.00 1.04 -14.17
C HIS A 86 -14.70 0.22 -13.08
N LYS A 87 -15.99 -0.08 -13.28
CA LYS A 87 -16.70 -1.06 -12.45
C LYS A 87 -16.28 -2.48 -12.84
N VAL A 88 -15.83 -3.27 -11.86
CA VAL A 88 -15.41 -4.67 -12.05
C VAL A 88 -16.17 -5.56 -11.08
N ILE A 89 -16.89 -6.55 -11.61
CA ILE A 89 -17.67 -7.49 -10.80
C ILE A 89 -16.77 -8.63 -10.34
N ILE A 90 -16.77 -8.89 -9.03
CA ILE A 90 -16.00 -9.98 -8.41
C ILE A 90 -16.93 -11.07 -7.81
N PRO A 91 -16.52 -12.35 -7.82
CA PRO A 91 -15.26 -12.87 -8.37
C PRO A 91 -15.22 -12.84 -9.90
N LEU A 92 -14.03 -12.59 -10.46
CA LEU A 92 -13.81 -12.62 -11.91
C LEU A 92 -14.05 -14.05 -12.44
N LYS A 93 -14.82 -14.16 -13.53
CA LYS A 93 -15.13 -15.46 -14.18
C LYS A 93 -14.07 -15.88 -15.20
N SER A 94 -13.45 -14.91 -15.85
CA SER A 94 -12.41 -15.12 -16.86
C SER A 94 -11.47 -13.92 -16.88
N LEU A 95 -10.22 -14.14 -17.28
CA LEU A 95 -9.20 -13.12 -17.42
C LEU A 95 -8.32 -13.49 -18.61
N MET A 96 -8.03 -12.51 -19.47
CA MET A 96 -6.99 -12.63 -20.49
C MET A 96 -5.76 -11.87 -19.99
N VAL A 97 -4.63 -12.56 -19.88
CA VAL A 97 -3.36 -11.97 -19.47
C VAL A 97 -2.41 -12.02 -20.65
N ASN A 98 -1.89 -10.86 -21.04
CA ASN A 98 -0.76 -10.75 -21.95
C ASN A 98 0.50 -10.46 -21.13
N SER A 99 1.58 -11.22 -21.36
CA SER A 99 2.92 -10.84 -20.90
C SER A 99 3.67 -10.24 -22.07
N ALA A 100 4.26 -9.07 -21.87
CA ALA A 100 5.21 -8.48 -22.80
C ALA A 100 6.55 -8.38 -22.09
N THR A 101 7.49 -9.27 -22.42
CA THR A 101 8.87 -9.23 -21.89
C THR A 101 9.72 -8.16 -22.58
N HIS A 102 9.24 -7.61 -23.70
CA HIS A 102 10.02 -6.67 -24.52
C HIS A 102 9.76 -5.21 -24.11
N LEU A 103 10.35 -4.80 -22.98
CA LEU A 103 10.75 -3.41 -22.79
C LEU A 103 12.05 -3.21 -23.58
N GLY A 104 11.93 -2.95 -24.88
CA GLY A 104 13.06 -2.45 -25.65
C GLY A 104 13.49 -1.13 -25.03
N PHE A 105 14.64 -1.13 -24.35
CA PHE A 105 15.37 0.08 -24.02
C PHE A 105 15.56 0.88 -25.32
N LEU A 106 14.89 2.03 -25.43
CA LEU A 106 15.16 3.08 -26.42
C LEU A 106 16.05 4.14 -25.77
#